data_AF-A0AAV1YJG3-F1
#
_entry.id   AF-A0AAV1YJG3-F1
#
_cell.length_a   1.000
_cell.length_b   1.000
_cell.length_c   1.000
_cell.angle_alpha   90.00
_cell.angle_beta   90.00
_cell.angle_gamma   90.00
#
_symmetry.space_group_name_H-M   'P 1'
#
loop_
_entity.id
_entity.type
_entity.pdbx_description
1 polymer ?
#
loop_
_entity_poly.entity_id
_entity_poly.type
_entity_poly.pdbx_seq_one_letter_code
_entity_poly.pdbx_strand_id
1 'polypeptide(L)'
;MASSSSSLTLSLFFASFLVLTITTNALFLTLVNNCKYTVWPAIQPNAGHPLLAGGGLQLNPLTHQTIPFPDTLWSGRVWARTGCTYAANHQFTCATGDCGGRLQCNGAGGSPPATLAQFEVHHGNNDFSSYGVSLVDGFNIPLTITPHEGKGVCPVVGCRSDLVATCPPPLQHRVPLGHGPVVACKSGCEAFHTDELCCRNHYNSPQMCKGSVYSTYFKHACPATFTFAHDNPSFMHQCSSPHLCKNPVDGFSAGLVDETNIFEWSVTIIGPPDTLYEGGFFNAIMSFPSNYPNSPPTVKFTSELWHPNVYPDGRVCISILHPPGDDPNGYELASERWTPVHTVESIVLSIISMLSSPNDESPANVEAAKEWRDRREDFKKKVSRCVRKSQEML
;
A
#
# COMPACT_ATOMS: atom_id res chain seq x y z
N MET A 1 -31.87 -31.87 -63.47
CA MET A 1 -30.57 -31.51 -62.87
C MET A 1 -30.35 -30.01 -63.08
N ALA A 2 -29.95 -29.31 -62.02
CA ALA A 2 -29.53 -27.89 -61.91
C ALA A 2 -30.61 -26.83 -62.23
N SER A 3 -31.17 -26.00 -61.32
CA SER A 3 -30.67 -25.10 -60.26
C SER A 3 -30.30 -23.68 -60.74
N SER A 4 -31.09 -22.68 -60.35
CA SER A 4 -30.67 -21.29 -60.02
C SER A 4 -31.90 -20.49 -59.53
N SER A 5 -32.18 -20.37 -58.23
CA SER A 5 -31.68 -19.38 -57.27
C SER A 5 -32.06 -17.92 -57.61
N SER A 6 -33.19 -17.44 -57.05
CA SER A 6 -33.58 -16.03 -57.00
C SER A 6 -33.39 -15.48 -55.58
N SER A 7 -32.61 -14.41 -55.52
CA SER A 7 -32.11 -13.70 -54.35
C SER A 7 -33.17 -12.86 -53.64
N LEU A 8 -33.37 -13.09 -52.34
CA LEU A 8 -34.08 -12.18 -51.44
C LEU A 8 -33.03 -11.37 -50.65
N THR A 9 -32.89 -10.09 -50.97
CA THR A 9 -32.02 -9.15 -50.25
C THR A 9 -32.72 -8.67 -48.98
N LEU A 10 -32.26 -9.12 -47.81
CA LEU A 10 -32.68 -8.61 -46.50
C LEU A 10 -31.66 -7.58 -46.02
N SER A 11 -32.01 -6.30 -46.09
CA SER A 11 -31.21 -5.17 -45.61
C SER A 11 -31.21 -5.12 -44.07
N LEU A 12 -30.09 -5.51 -43.47
CA LEU A 12 -29.83 -5.35 -42.03
C LEU A 12 -29.44 -3.89 -41.73
N PHE A 13 -30.35 -3.15 -41.08
CA PHE A 13 -30.02 -1.91 -40.39
C PHE A 13 -29.21 -2.23 -39.13
N PHE A 14 -27.89 -2.10 -39.20
CA PHE A 14 -27.02 -2.11 -38.02
C PHE A 14 -27.09 -0.72 -37.37
N ALA A 15 -27.96 -0.54 -36.38
CA ALA A 15 -27.89 0.60 -35.49
C ALA A 15 -26.69 0.40 -34.55
N SER A 16 -25.58 1.10 -34.79
CA SER A 16 -24.44 1.13 -33.87
C SER A 16 -24.87 1.87 -32.59
N PHE A 17 -25.23 1.12 -31.56
CA PHE A 17 -25.38 1.66 -30.22
C PHE A 17 -23.98 1.95 -29.67
N LEU A 18 -23.52 3.20 -29.82
CA LEU A 18 -22.33 3.69 -29.16
C LEU A 18 -22.65 3.76 -27.66
N VAL A 19 -22.32 2.71 -26.93
CA VAL A 19 -22.37 2.72 -25.47
C VAL A 19 -21.26 3.67 -25.00
N LEU A 20 -21.63 4.89 -24.61
CA LEU A 20 -20.76 5.72 -23.79
C LEU A 20 -20.50 4.96 -22.49
N THR A 21 -19.31 4.40 -22.34
CA THR A 21 -18.83 3.93 -21.04
C THR A 21 -18.64 5.15 -20.16
N ILE A 22 -19.59 5.39 -19.26
CA ILE A 22 -19.41 6.31 -18.14
C ILE A 22 -18.31 5.70 -17.28
N THR A 23 -17.11 6.27 -17.32
CA THR A 23 -16.03 5.92 -16.39
C THR A 23 -16.45 6.45 -15.02
N THR A 24 -16.94 5.57 -14.14
CA THR A 24 -17.12 5.92 -12.74
C THR A 24 -15.73 5.99 -12.08
N ASN A 25 -15.44 7.08 -11.36
CA ASN A 25 -14.23 7.18 -10.55
C ASN A 25 -14.39 6.27 -9.33
N ALA A 26 -14.07 4.99 -9.50
CA ALA A 26 -14.21 3.99 -8.45
C ALA A 26 -12.99 4.02 -7.51
N LEU A 27 -13.24 4.10 -6.21
CA LEU A 27 -12.22 3.88 -5.18
C LEU A 27 -12.21 2.39 -4.82
N PHE A 28 -11.03 1.83 -4.56
CA PHE A 28 -10.87 0.40 -4.31
C PHE A 28 -10.20 0.12 -2.97
N LEU A 29 -10.66 -0.95 -2.32
CA LEU A 29 -9.98 -1.64 -1.23
C LEU A 29 -9.19 -2.81 -1.80
N THR A 30 -7.86 -2.71 -1.79
CA THR A 30 -6.97 -3.80 -2.18
C THR A 30 -6.43 -4.49 -0.94
N LEU A 31 -6.80 -5.76 -0.76
CA LEU A 31 -6.31 -6.62 0.32
C LEU A 31 -5.11 -7.40 -0.20
N VAL A 32 -3.95 -7.27 0.44
CA VAL A 32 -2.70 -7.95 0.05
C VAL A 32 -2.22 -8.85 1.19
N ASN A 33 -1.99 -10.13 0.90
CA ASN A 33 -1.42 -11.06 1.88
C ASN A 33 0.08 -11.27 1.63
N ASN A 34 0.91 -10.57 2.39
CA ASN A 34 2.37 -10.77 2.39
C ASN A 34 2.85 -11.81 3.43
N CYS A 35 1.93 -12.48 4.12
CA CYS A 35 2.28 -13.51 5.08
C CYS A 35 2.66 -14.81 4.36
N LYS A 36 3.49 -15.63 5.00
CA LYS A 36 3.90 -16.95 4.49
C LYS A 36 2.79 -18.01 4.57
N TYR A 37 1.61 -17.64 5.08
CA TYR A 37 0.46 -18.52 5.30
C TYR A 37 -0.83 -17.86 4.81
N THR A 38 -1.83 -18.69 4.51
CA THR A 38 -3.16 -18.22 4.12
C THR A 38 -3.82 -17.46 5.27
N VAL A 39 -4.42 -16.32 4.93
CA VAL A 39 -5.25 -15.54 5.84
C VAL A 39 -6.66 -15.48 5.30
N TRP A 40 -7.63 -15.23 6.17
CA TRP A 40 -9.02 -15.06 5.76
C TRP A 40 -9.50 -13.67 6.16
N PRO A 41 -9.26 -12.65 5.31
CA PRO A 41 -9.76 -11.31 5.56
C PRO A 41 -11.28 -11.32 5.79
N ALA A 42 -11.72 -10.49 6.71
CA ALA A 42 -13.11 -10.30 7.07
C ALA A 42 -13.40 -8.80 7.11
N ILE A 43 -14.60 -8.43 6.66
CA ILE A 43 -15.01 -7.05 6.47
C ILE A 43 -16.34 -6.85 7.18
N GLN A 44 -16.38 -5.87 8.08
CA GLN A 44 -17.56 -5.48 8.82
C GLN A 44 -17.90 -4.02 8.50
N PRO A 45 -18.99 -3.75 7.77
CA PRO A 45 -19.49 -2.39 7.65
C PRO A 45 -20.08 -1.92 8.99
N ASN A 46 -19.99 -0.62 9.27
CA ASN A 46 -20.78 0.00 10.33
C ASN A 46 -22.26 0.01 9.93
N ALA A 47 -23.14 0.18 10.93
CA ALA A 47 -24.58 0.17 10.72
C ALA A 47 -24.98 1.21 9.64
N GLY A 48 -25.75 0.77 8.64
CA GLY A 48 -26.20 1.60 7.53
C GLY A 48 -25.31 1.57 6.28
N HIS A 49 -24.13 0.95 6.32
CA HIS A 49 -23.26 0.81 5.15
C HIS A 49 -23.38 -0.57 4.48
N PRO A 50 -23.20 -0.66 3.15
CA PRO A 50 -23.30 -1.93 2.42
C PRO A 50 -22.18 -2.90 2.77
N LEU A 51 -22.50 -4.20 2.67
CA LEU A 51 -21.56 -5.30 2.88
C LEU A 51 -20.64 -5.49 1.67
N LEU A 52 -19.33 -5.46 1.91
CA LEU A 52 -18.32 -5.69 0.88
C LEU A 52 -17.89 -7.17 0.89
N ALA A 53 -17.77 -7.77 -0.31
CA ALA A 53 -17.29 -9.15 -0.51
C ALA A 53 -17.93 -10.22 0.42
N GLY A 54 -19.23 -10.11 0.71
CA GLY A 54 -19.91 -11.04 1.64
C GLY A 54 -19.39 -10.99 3.09
N GLY A 55 -18.56 -10.02 3.42
CA GLY A 55 -17.95 -9.87 4.74
C GLY A 55 -16.76 -10.79 5.01
N GLY A 56 -16.29 -11.57 4.04
CA GLY A 56 -15.07 -12.35 4.21
C GLY A 56 -14.71 -13.26 3.05
N LEU A 57 -13.41 -13.45 2.86
CA LEU A 57 -12.83 -14.24 1.77
C LEU A 57 -11.56 -14.95 2.23
N GLN A 58 -11.06 -15.90 1.42
CA GLN A 58 -9.77 -16.54 1.61
C GLN A 58 -8.71 -15.84 0.76
N LEU A 59 -7.54 -15.56 1.34
CA LEU A 59 -6.44 -14.92 0.65
C LEU A 59 -5.14 -15.70 0.87
N ASN A 60 -4.62 -16.31 -0.20
CA ASN A 60 -3.42 -17.15 -0.16
C ASN A 60 -2.14 -16.30 -0.02
N PRO A 61 -1.00 -16.90 0.39
CA PRO A 61 0.28 -16.20 0.45
C PRO A 61 0.62 -15.51 -0.87
N LEU A 62 1.13 -14.27 -0.78
CA LEU A 62 1.58 -13.45 -1.92
C LEU A 62 0.50 -13.17 -2.97
N THR A 63 -0.78 -13.23 -2.57
CA THR A 63 -1.92 -12.88 -3.43
C THR A 63 -2.60 -11.61 -2.94
N HIS A 64 -3.37 -10.98 -3.83
CA HIS A 64 -4.20 -9.84 -3.51
C HIS A 64 -5.63 -10.03 -4.02
N GLN A 65 -6.57 -9.30 -3.42
CA GLN A 65 -7.95 -9.19 -3.88
C GLN A 65 -8.38 -7.73 -3.83
N THR A 66 -8.94 -7.23 -4.94
CA THR A 66 -9.45 -5.87 -5.05
C THR A 66 -10.97 -5.88 -4.93
N ILE A 67 -11.51 -4.94 -4.16
CA ILE A 67 -12.95 -4.79 -3.88
C ILE A 67 -13.31 -3.31 -4.08
N PRO A 68 -14.30 -2.96 -4.93
CA PRO A 68 -14.73 -1.58 -5.08
C PRO A 68 -15.44 -1.10 -3.80
N PHE A 69 -15.13 0.13 -3.38
CA PHE A 69 -15.97 0.85 -2.43
C PHE A 69 -17.28 1.29 -3.11
N PRO A 70 -18.37 1.44 -2.35
CA PRO A 70 -19.62 2.01 -2.87
C PRO A 70 -19.42 3.48 -3.20
N ASP A 71 -20.15 4.03 -4.18
CA ASP A 71 -20.10 5.45 -4.54
C ASP A 71 -20.66 6.44 -3.48
N THR A 72 -20.84 5.97 -2.24
CA THR A 72 -21.34 6.73 -1.08
C THR A 72 -20.37 6.59 0.08
N LEU A 73 -20.57 7.40 1.14
CA LEU A 73 -19.80 7.25 2.38
C LEU A 73 -19.84 5.78 2.84
N TRP A 74 -18.65 5.21 3.04
CA TRP A 74 -18.51 3.87 3.61
C TRP A 74 -17.66 3.92 4.87
N SER A 75 -18.21 3.45 5.99
CA SER A 75 -17.47 3.29 7.23
C SER A 75 -17.49 1.83 7.66
N GLY A 76 -16.35 1.32 8.11
CA GLY A 76 -16.25 -0.07 8.50
C GLY A 76 -14.85 -0.49 8.93
N ARG A 77 -14.72 -1.78 9.18
CA ARG A 77 -13.52 -2.43 9.71
C ARG A 77 -13.13 -3.61 8.85
N VAL A 78 -11.83 -3.84 8.76
CA VAL A 78 -11.24 -5.00 8.10
C VAL A 78 -10.23 -5.64 9.04
N TRP A 79 -10.23 -6.96 9.13
CA TRP A 79 -9.22 -7.71 9.89
C TRP A 79 -8.91 -9.02 9.17
N ALA A 80 -7.80 -9.66 9.56
CA ALA A 80 -7.44 -10.96 9.03
C ALA A 80 -7.62 -12.05 10.09
N ARG A 81 -8.23 -13.16 9.71
CA ARG A 81 -8.33 -14.37 10.53
C ARG A 81 -7.19 -15.33 10.20
N THR A 82 -6.69 -16.04 11.20
CA THR A 82 -5.59 -17.00 11.05
C THR A 82 -5.95 -18.38 11.61
N GLY A 83 -5.26 -19.41 11.11
CA GLY A 83 -5.46 -20.79 11.57
C GLY A 83 -6.86 -21.32 11.29
N CYS A 84 -7.46 -20.94 10.17
CA CYS A 84 -8.82 -21.35 9.84
C CYS A 84 -8.87 -22.75 9.24
N THR A 85 -9.85 -23.54 9.66
CA THR A 85 -10.08 -24.90 9.18
C THR A 85 -11.55 -25.15 8.89
N TYR A 86 -11.82 -26.03 7.93
CA TYR A 86 -13.15 -26.60 7.72
C TYR A 86 -13.24 -27.91 8.49
N ALA A 87 -14.04 -27.93 9.55
CA ALA A 87 -14.36 -29.16 10.26
C ALA A 87 -15.25 -30.07 9.37
N ALA A 88 -15.25 -31.38 9.66
CA ALA A 88 -15.95 -32.39 8.87
C ALA A 88 -17.48 -32.17 8.75
N ASN A 89 -18.06 -31.33 9.59
CA ASN A 89 -19.46 -30.91 9.58
C ASN A 89 -19.71 -29.62 8.76
N HIS A 90 -18.77 -29.20 7.91
CA HIS A 90 -18.79 -27.91 7.18
C HIS A 90 -18.72 -26.66 8.07
N GLN A 91 -18.36 -26.81 9.34
CA GLN A 91 -18.17 -25.68 10.24
C GLN A 91 -16.78 -25.08 10.02
N PHE A 92 -16.74 -23.82 9.57
CA PHE A 92 -15.50 -23.08 9.42
C PHE A 92 -15.12 -22.51 10.78
N THR A 93 -13.88 -22.65 11.25
CA THR A 93 -13.45 -22.06 12.53
C THR A 93 -12.03 -21.53 12.40
N CYS A 94 -11.74 -20.39 13.02
CA CYS A 94 -10.42 -19.77 13.04
C CYS A 94 -9.83 -19.71 14.45
N ALA A 95 -8.51 -19.85 14.53
CA ALA A 95 -7.78 -19.70 15.80
C ALA A 95 -7.80 -18.25 16.32
N THR A 96 -7.84 -17.26 15.41
CA THR A 96 -7.92 -15.83 15.76
C THR A 96 -8.92 -15.12 14.87
N GLY A 97 -9.59 -14.09 15.41
CA GLY A 97 -10.48 -13.21 14.64
C GLY A 97 -11.79 -13.87 14.16
N ASP A 98 -12.16 -15.05 14.64
CA ASP A 98 -13.33 -15.79 14.16
C ASP A 98 -14.63 -14.97 14.29
N CYS A 99 -15.51 -15.05 13.30
CA CYS A 99 -16.74 -14.23 13.21
C CYS A 99 -18.03 -15.08 13.29
N GLY A 100 -18.01 -16.12 14.12
CA GLY A 100 -19.15 -17.00 14.36
C GLY A 100 -19.17 -18.21 13.44
N GLY A 101 -17.99 -18.73 13.11
CA GLY A 101 -17.85 -20.04 12.48
C GLY A 101 -18.18 -20.12 10.98
N ARG A 102 -17.94 -19.04 10.24
CA ARG A 102 -18.32 -18.90 8.82
C ARG A 102 -17.26 -18.14 8.02
N LEU A 103 -17.08 -18.51 6.75
CA LEU A 103 -16.15 -17.82 5.85
C LEU A 103 -16.60 -16.37 5.61
N GLN A 104 -17.85 -16.17 5.22
CA GLN A 104 -18.47 -14.87 5.00
C GLN A 104 -19.10 -14.39 6.31
N CYS A 105 -18.53 -13.36 6.93
CA CYS A 105 -18.98 -12.90 8.25
C CYS A 105 -20.36 -12.24 8.24
N ASN A 106 -20.87 -11.83 7.06
CA ASN A 106 -22.20 -11.23 6.90
C ASN A 106 -22.46 -10.06 7.88
N GLY A 107 -21.44 -9.21 8.09
CA GLY A 107 -21.50 -8.06 9.00
C GLY A 107 -21.26 -8.39 10.49
N ALA A 108 -21.03 -9.65 10.85
CA ALA A 108 -20.59 -10.00 12.20
C ALA A 108 -19.14 -9.54 12.44
N GLY A 109 -18.88 -9.02 13.64
CA GLY A 109 -17.53 -8.67 14.07
C GLY A 109 -16.69 -9.90 14.39
N GLY A 110 -15.37 -9.74 14.32
CA GLY A 110 -14.42 -10.77 14.72
C GLY A 110 -14.26 -10.85 16.22
N SER A 111 -13.99 -12.05 16.73
CA SER A 111 -13.67 -12.29 18.14
C SER A 111 -12.24 -11.80 18.43
N PRO A 112 -12.03 -10.92 19.43
CA PRO A 112 -10.70 -10.55 19.89
C PRO A 112 -9.91 -11.77 20.38
N PRO A 113 -8.56 -11.77 20.30
CA PRO A 113 -7.72 -10.69 19.79
C PRO A 113 -7.64 -10.62 18.25
N ALA A 114 -7.74 -9.41 17.70
CA ALA A 114 -7.55 -9.14 16.26
C ALA A 114 -7.04 -7.72 15.99
N THR A 115 -6.03 -7.61 15.11
CA THR A 115 -5.57 -6.33 14.58
C THR A 115 -6.62 -5.78 13.60
N LEU A 116 -7.13 -4.57 13.82
CA LEU A 116 -8.21 -3.99 13.01
C LEU A 116 -7.71 -2.82 12.16
N ALA A 117 -7.99 -2.87 10.85
CA ALA A 117 -7.99 -1.69 10.00
C ALA A 117 -9.38 -1.03 10.04
N GLN A 118 -9.42 0.28 10.23
CA GLN A 118 -10.65 1.07 10.31
C GLN A 118 -10.64 2.10 9.19
N PHE A 119 -11.80 2.32 8.58
CA PHE A 119 -11.96 3.23 7.47
C PHE A 119 -13.25 4.04 7.60
N GLU A 120 -13.17 5.29 7.18
CA GLU A 120 -14.28 6.17 6.84
C GLU A 120 -13.93 6.79 5.50
N VAL A 121 -14.66 6.40 4.46
CA VAL A 121 -14.30 6.61 3.07
C VAL A 121 -15.36 7.45 2.40
N HIS A 122 -15.01 8.67 2.03
CA HIS A 122 -15.88 9.58 1.29
C HIS A 122 -15.61 9.49 -0.22
N HIS A 123 -16.67 9.57 -1.02
CA HIS A 123 -16.61 9.58 -2.49
C HIS A 123 -16.83 11.01 -3.02
N GLY A 124 -15.75 11.72 -3.37
CA GLY A 124 -15.80 13.04 -4.00
C GLY A 124 -16.38 14.17 -3.12
N ASN A 125 -16.24 15.41 -3.58
CA ASN A 125 -16.71 16.68 -2.96
C ASN A 125 -15.93 17.25 -1.76
N ASN A 126 -14.60 17.38 -1.85
CA ASN A 126 -13.75 18.00 -0.79
C ASN A 126 -13.81 17.33 0.59
N ASP A 127 -14.51 16.20 0.71
CA ASP A 127 -14.60 15.44 1.95
C ASP A 127 -13.31 14.63 2.20
N PHE A 128 -12.96 14.53 3.47
CA PHE A 128 -11.78 13.79 3.93
C PHE A 128 -12.15 12.37 4.32
N SER A 129 -11.48 11.40 3.69
CA SER A 129 -11.44 10.03 4.17
C SER A 129 -10.47 9.91 5.34
N SER A 130 -10.85 9.13 6.34
CA SER A 130 -10.01 8.81 7.49
C SER A 130 -9.78 7.30 7.55
N TYR A 131 -8.60 6.90 8.00
CA TYR A 131 -8.25 5.50 8.19
C TYR A 131 -7.25 5.36 9.32
N GLY A 132 -7.20 4.17 9.91
CA GLY A 132 -6.31 3.89 11.01
C GLY A 132 -6.23 2.41 11.33
N VAL A 133 -5.17 2.03 12.03
CA VAL A 133 -5.03 0.69 12.57
C VAL A 133 -5.24 0.74 14.08
N SER A 134 -6.04 -0.19 14.59
CA SER A 134 -6.42 -0.30 15.98
C SER A 134 -6.01 -1.65 16.56
N LEU A 135 -5.34 -1.56 17.70
CA LEU A 135 -4.93 -2.65 18.59
C LEU A 135 -5.77 -2.65 19.88
N VAL A 136 -6.86 -1.88 19.92
CA VAL A 136 -7.81 -1.85 21.04
C VAL A 136 -8.38 -3.24 21.32
N ASP A 137 -8.62 -4.01 20.25
CA ASP A 137 -9.11 -5.38 20.29
C ASP A 137 -7.96 -6.39 20.26
N GLY A 138 -6.73 -5.97 20.58
CA GLY A 138 -5.53 -6.81 20.60
C GLY A 138 -4.82 -6.91 19.24
N PHE A 139 -3.94 -7.91 19.13
CA PHE A 139 -3.08 -8.12 17.98
C PHE A 139 -3.02 -9.61 17.63
N ASN A 140 -3.19 -9.95 16.36
CA ASN A 140 -2.98 -11.33 15.88
C ASN A 140 -2.01 -11.39 14.70
N ILE A 141 -1.95 -10.34 13.88
CA ILE A 141 -1.08 -10.26 12.71
C ILE A 141 -0.61 -8.81 12.47
N PRO A 142 0.62 -8.61 11.96
CA PRO A 142 1.03 -7.31 11.45
C PRO A 142 0.11 -6.83 10.33
N LEU A 143 -0.25 -5.55 10.34
CA LEU A 143 -1.15 -4.95 9.36
C LEU A 143 -0.76 -3.50 9.11
N THR A 144 -0.81 -3.08 7.85
CA THR A 144 -0.65 -1.70 7.42
C THR A 144 -1.74 -1.30 6.44
N ILE A 145 -2.12 -0.02 6.47
CA ILE A 145 -2.96 0.62 5.47
C ILE A 145 -2.07 1.58 4.68
N THR A 146 -2.03 1.37 3.36
CA THR A 146 -1.30 2.23 2.43
C THR A 146 -2.34 2.94 1.55
N PRO A 147 -2.56 4.25 1.74
CA PRO A 147 -3.41 5.00 0.82
C PRO A 147 -2.72 5.14 -0.54
N HIS A 148 -3.50 5.00 -1.61
CA HIS A 148 -3.06 5.30 -2.97
C HIS A 148 -3.87 6.49 -3.48
N GLU A 149 -3.22 7.42 -4.20
CA GLU A 149 -3.87 8.55 -4.89
C GLU A 149 -4.61 9.60 -4.02
N GLY A 150 -4.43 9.59 -2.70
CA GLY A 150 -5.04 10.59 -1.81
C GLY A 150 -4.36 11.96 -1.87
N LYS A 151 -5.12 13.05 -1.79
CA LYS A 151 -4.58 14.42 -1.66
C LYS A 151 -4.49 14.81 -0.17
N GLY A 152 -3.36 15.38 0.25
CA GLY A 152 -3.10 15.77 1.64
C GLY A 152 -2.04 14.90 2.32
N VAL A 153 -2.05 14.87 3.65
CA VAL A 153 -1.14 14.01 4.42
C VAL A 153 -1.78 12.64 4.55
N CYS A 154 -1.37 11.69 3.70
CA CYS A 154 -1.90 10.33 3.66
C CYS A 154 -0.77 9.33 3.97
N PRO A 155 -0.36 9.18 5.24
CA PRO A 155 0.76 8.32 5.58
C PRO A 155 0.35 6.85 5.63
N VAL A 156 1.33 5.97 5.45
CA VAL A 156 1.15 4.56 5.77
C VAL A 156 1.03 4.42 7.29
N VAL A 157 -0.11 3.90 7.75
CA VAL A 157 -0.37 3.66 9.18
C VAL A 157 -0.50 2.18 9.45
N GLY A 158 -0.03 1.72 10.61
CA GLY A 158 -0.12 0.31 10.97
C GLY A 158 0.85 -0.14 12.05
N CYS A 159 0.90 -1.46 12.18
CA CYS A 159 1.75 -2.17 13.13
C CYS A 159 2.51 -3.26 12.38
N ARG A 160 3.81 -3.03 12.14
CA ARG A 160 4.69 -3.97 11.41
C ARG A 160 5.36 -4.99 12.34
N SER A 161 5.53 -4.62 13.60
CA SER A 161 6.16 -5.43 14.63
C SER A 161 5.38 -6.72 14.90
N ASP A 162 6.08 -7.85 15.06
CA ASP A 162 5.47 -9.09 15.51
C ASP A 162 5.27 -9.08 17.03
N LEU A 163 4.08 -8.65 17.46
CA LEU A 163 3.72 -8.59 18.87
C LEU A 163 3.31 -9.94 19.45
N VAL A 164 3.15 -11.00 18.64
CA VAL A 164 2.90 -12.35 19.16
C VAL A 164 4.15 -12.89 19.83
N ALA A 165 5.32 -12.66 19.21
CA ALA A 165 6.61 -13.11 19.72
C ALA A 165 7.01 -12.46 21.05
N THR A 166 6.58 -11.23 21.30
CA THR A 166 6.95 -10.41 22.47
C THR A 166 5.80 -10.21 23.47
N CYS A 167 4.65 -10.86 23.24
CA CYS A 167 3.44 -10.66 24.01
C CYS A 167 3.64 -10.94 25.52
N PRO A 168 3.34 -9.98 26.42
CA PRO A 168 3.44 -10.17 27.86
C PRO A 168 2.61 -11.36 28.36
N PRO A 169 3.07 -12.16 29.33
CA PRO A 169 2.38 -13.37 29.77
C PRO A 169 0.89 -13.21 30.09
N PRO A 170 0.43 -12.14 30.80
CA PRO A 170 -0.99 -11.95 31.08
C PRO A 170 -1.87 -11.70 29.85
N LEU A 171 -1.27 -11.30 28.73
CA LEU A 171 -1.96 -10.97 27.48
C LEU A 171 -1.90 -12.10 26.44
N GLN A 172 -1.16 -13.17 26.69
CA GLN A 172 -0.96 -14.23 25.70
C GLN A 172 -2.27 -14.97 25.41
N HIS A 173 -2.68 -14.98 24.14
CA HIS A 173 -3.75 -15.83 23.64
C HIS A 173 -3.15 -17.11 23.04
N ARG A 174 -3.42 -18.24 23.68
CA ARG A 174 -2.89 -19.56 23.30
C ARG A 174 -3.99 -20.44 22.72
N VAL A 175 -3.64 -21.17 21.66
CA VAL A 175 -4.55 -22.14 21.02
C VAL A 175 -3.82 -23.47 20.83
N PRO A 176 -4.26 -24.59 21.45
CA PRO A 176 -5.37 -24.68 22.42
C PRO A 176 -5.14 -23.87 23.70
N LEU A 177 -6.21 -23.46 24.38
CA LEU A 177 -6.15 -22.66 25.60
C LEU A 177 -5.25 -23.31 26.67
N GLY A 178 -4.41 -22.50 27.32
CA GLY A 178 -3.53 -22.91 28.43
C GLY A 178 -2.27 -23.69 28.03
N HIS A 179 -2.27 -24.40 26.89
CA HIS A 179 -1.19 -25.33 26.52
C HIS A 179 -0.61 -25.12 25.13
N GLY A 180 -1.31 -24.42 24.26
CA GLY A 180 -0.88 -24.19 22.88
C GLY A 180 0.17 -23.09 22.71
N PRO A 181 0.71 -22.94 21.50
CA PRO A 181 1.51 -21.77 21.14
C PRO A 181 0.69 -20.48 21.33
N VAL A 182 1.40 -19.38 21.60
CA VAL A 182 0.81 -18.05 21.55
C VAL A 182 0.54 -17.74 20.08
N VAL A 183 -0.72 -17.49 19.74
CA VAL A 183 -1.14 -17.20 18.35
C VAL A 183 -1.63 -15.76 18.19
N ALA A 184 -1.84 -15.05 19.30
CA ALA A 184 -2.22 -13.65 19.34
C ALA A 184 -1.94 -13.04 20.74
N CYS A 185 -2.04 -11.72 20.82
CA CYS A 185 -1.87 -10.93 22.03
C CYS A 185 -3.15 -10.14 22.34
N LYS A 186 -3.77 -10.41 23.49
CA LYS A 186 -4.94 -9.69 23.99
C LYS A 186 -4.59 -8.25 24.32
N SER A 187 -5.55 -7.34 24.17
CA SER A 187 -5.47 -6.03 24.81
C SER A 187 -5.71 -6.15 26.33
N GLY A 188 -5.42 -5.08 27.08
CA GLY A 188 -5.75 -5.04 28.50
C GLY A 188 -7.25 -5.23 28.77
N CYS A 189 -8.12 -4.62 27.95
CA CYS A 189 -9.57 -4.82 28.07
C CYS A 189 -9.96 -6.29 27.87
N GLU A 190 -9.42 -6.95 26.84
CA GLU A 190 -9.74 -8.35 26.53
C GLU A 190 -9.13 -9.33 27.54
N ALA A 191 -8.03 -8.97 28.21
CA ALA A 191 -7.41 -9.83 29.21
C ALA A 191 -8.11 -9.76 30.58
N PHE A 192 -8.57 -8.58 30.99
CA PHE A 192 -9.00 -8.34 32.37
C PHE A 192 -10.46 -7.88 32.52
N HIS A 193 -11.10 -7.44 31.43
CA HIS A 193 -12.51 -7.03 31.38
C HIS A 193 -12.94 -5.97 32.42
N THR A 194 -12.00 -5.18 32.94
CA THR A 194 -12.27 -4.09 33.89
C THR A 194 -12.79 -2.85 33.17
N ASP A 195 -13.66 -2.08 33.82
CA ASP A 195 -14.22 -0.85 33.22
C ASP A 195 -13.17 0.19 32.84
N GLU A 196 -12.09 0.30 33.63
CA GLU A 196 -10.98 1.22 33.36
C GLU A 196 -10.27 0.87 32.04
N LEU A 197 -9.81 -0.37 31.89
CA LEU A 197 -9.10 -0.82 30.69
C LEU A 197 -9.99 -0.86 29.44
N CYS A 198 -11.31 -1.01 29.62
CA CYS A 198 -12.29 -1.03 28.54
C CYS A 198 -12.96 0.34 28.27
N CYS A 199 -12.59 1.39 29.00
CA CYS A 199 -13.22 2.72 28.93
C CYS A 199 -14.76 2.67 29.04
N ARG A 200 -15.31 1.87 29.96
CA ARG A 200 -16.77 1.73 30.16
C ARG A 200 -17.25 2.52 31.37
N ASN A 201 -18.55 2.76 31.44
CA ASN A 201 -19.22 3.39 32.59
C ASN A 201 -18.56 4.73 32.96
N HIS A 202 -18.05 4.84 34.19
CA HIS A 202 -17.37 6.04 34.68
C HIS A 202 -16.13 6.44 33.84
N TYR A 203 -15.51 5.48 33.15
CA TYR A 203 -14.32 5.69 32.32
C TYR A 203 -14.65 6.00 30.85
N ASN A 204 -15.92 6.15 30.45
CA ASN A 204 -16.31 6.45 29.07
C ASN A 204 -16.14 7.93 28.71
N SER A 205 -14.92 8.46 28.88
CA SER A 205 -14.54 9.79 28.43
C SER A 205 -13.01 9.88 28.25
N PRO A 206 -12.50 10.76 27.35
CA PRO A 206 -11.06 11.01 27.21
C PRO A 206 -10.39 11.53 28.49
N GLN A 207 -11.17 12.19 29.37
CA GLN A 207 -10.68 12.70 30.64
C GLN A 207 -10.44 11.56 31.64
N MET A 208 -11.32 10.56 31.68
CA MET A 208 -11.25 9.46 32.66
C MET A 208 -10.50 8.23 32.14
N CYS A 209 -10.63 7.86 30.87
CA CYS A 209 -9.87 6.73 30.31
C CYS A 209 -8.46 7.15 29.92
N LYS A 210 -7.47 6.59 30.60
CA LYS A 210 -6.05 6.83 30.33
C LYS A 210 -5.36 5.58 29.82
N GLY A 211 -4.22 5.79 29.15
CA GLY A 211 -3.36 4.68 28.76
C GLY A 211 -2.91 3.87 29.98
N SER A 212 -2.99 2.56 29.87
CA SER A 212 -2.50 1.61 30.87
C SER A 212 -1.12 1.07 30.50
N VAL A 213 -0.46 0.37 31.41
CA VAL A 213 0.79 -0.36 31.11
C VAL A 213 0.64 -1.31 29.91
N TYR A 214 -0.56 -1.88 29.73
CA TYR A 214 -0.85 -2.77 28.61
C TYR A 214 -1.00 -2.02 27.28
N SER A 215 -1.73 -0.90 27.25
CA SER A 215 -1.86 -0.10 26.02
C SER A 215 -0.54 0.58 25.65
N THR A 216 0.25 0.99 26.64
CA THR A 216 1.60 1.55 26.43
C THR A 216 2.56 0.53 25.82
N TYR A 217 2.46 -0.76 26.17
CA TYR A 217 3.20 -1.83 25.48
C TYR A 217 2.92 -1.84 23.97
N PHE A 218 1.63 -1.84 23.58
CA PHE A 218 1.25 -1.75 22.16
C PHE A 218 1.71 -0.44 21.52
N LYS A 219 1.62 0.68 22.26
CA LYS A 219 1.97 2.01 21.75
C LYS A 219 3.45 2.17 21.48
N HIS A 220 4.30 1.61 22.33
CA HIS A 220 5.76 1.61 22.12
C HIS A 220 6.14 0.85 20.85
N ALA A 221 5.52 -0.30 20.62
CA ALA A 221 5.86 -1.10 19.46
C ALA A 221 5.22 -0.57 18.16
N CYS A 222 4.06 0.10 18.26
CA CYS A 222 3.27 0.58 17.13
C CYS A 222 2.68 1.99 17.41
N PRO A 223 3.49 3.07 17.39
CA PRO A 223 3.09 4.41 17.81
C PRO A 223 1.95 5.04 16.99
N ALA A 224 1.87 4.69 15.70
CA ALA A 224 0.87 5.18 14.75
C ALA A 224 -0.45 4.38 14.76
N THR A 225 -0.78 3.72 15.88
CA THR A 225 -2.01 2.94 16.05
C THR A 225 -2.82 3.39 17.26
N PHE A 226 -4.11 3.08 17.25
CA PHE A 226 -4.98 3.20 18.42
C PHE A 226 -4.77 2.00 19.34
N THR A 227 -4.45 2.23 20.61
CA THR A 227 -4.08 1.16 21.55
C THR A 227 -5.07 1.00 22.70
N PHE A 228 -5.98 1.96 22.86
CA PHE A 228 -7.15 1.94 23.75
C PHE A 228 -8.25 2.87 23.19
N ALA A 229 -9.48 2.82 23.72
CA ALA A 229 -10.64 3.43 23.07
C ALA A 229 -10.59 4.97 22.93
N HIS A 230 -9.95 5.66 23.87
CA HIS A 230 -9.73 7.11 23.83
C HIS A 230 -8.27 7.47 23.52
N ASP A 231 -7.53 6.56 22.89
CA ASP A 231 -6.21 6.89 22.36
C ASP A 231 -6.38 8.02 21.35
N ASN A 232 -5.67 9.12 21.60
CA ASN A 232 -5.59 10.22 20.67
C ASN A 232 -4.23 10.11 19.99
N PRO A 233 -4.08 9.31 18.92
CA PRO A 233 -2.89 9.42 18.12
C PRO A 233 -2.83 10.88 17.64
N SER A 234 -1.65 11.47 17.64
CA SER A 234 -1.41 12.82 17.13
C SER A 234 -1.68 12.94 15.61
N PHE A 235 -2.39 11.99 15.01
CA PHE A 235 -2.25 11.51 13.64
C PHE A 235 -3.51 10.78 13.14
N MET A 236 -4.71 11.23 13.52
CA MET A 236 -5.91 10.90 12.73
C MET A 236 -5.84 11.75 11.46
N HIS A 237 -5.12 11.23 10.46
CA HIS A 237 -4.78 11.97 9.26
C HIS A 237 -5.99 12.11 8.34
N GLN A 238 -6.36 13.35 8.04
CA GLN A 238 -7.40 13.68 7.08
C GLN A 238 -6.83 13.57 5.66
N CYS A 239 -7.26 12.54 4.93
CA CYS A 239 -6.84 12.32 3.54
C CYS A 239 -8.00 12.68 2.62
N SER A 240 -7.90 13.74 1.81
CA SER A 240 -9.00 14.15 0.93
C SER A 240 -9.20 13.15 -0.22
N SER A 241 -10.47 12.80 -0.49
CA SER A 241 -10.84 11.94 -1.63
C SER A 241 -10.31 12.55 -2.94
N PRO A 242 -9.68 11.76 -3.82
CA PRO A 242 -9.19 12.28 -5.10
C PRO A 242 -10.35 12.72 -5.99
N HIS A 243 -10.45 14.03 -6.23
CA HIS A 243 -10.97 14.54 -7.50
C HIS A 243 -9.83 14.46 -8.52
N LEU A 244 -10.04 13.60 -9.52
CA LEU A 244 -9.41 13.59 -10.86
C LEU A 244 -8.06 14.30 -10.92
N CYS A 245 -7.00 13.59 -10.55
CA CYS A 245 -5.75 13.71 -11.27
C CYS A 245 -5.58 12.39 -12.02
N LYS A 246 -5.52 12.46 -13.34
CA LYS A 246 -5.18 11.34 -14.20
C LYS A 246 -3.88 10.71 -13.67
N ASN A 247 -3.98 9.44 -13.30
CA ASN A 247 -2.94 8.48 -12.94
C ASN A 247 -2.28 8.66 -11.55
N PRO A 248 -2.27 7.62 -10.67
CA PRO A 248 -1.17 7.46 -9.71
C PRO A 248 0.12 7.38 -10.52
N VAL A 249 1.26 7.75 -9.94
CA VAL A 249 2.47 7.11 -10.45
C VAL A 249 2.64 5.80 -9.72
N ASP A 250 2.07 4.78 -10.34
CA ASP A 250 2.40 3.40 -10.06
C ASP A 250 3.92 3.21 -10.09
N GLY A 251 4.46 2.54 -9.08
CA GLY A 251 5.77 1.90 -9.22
C GLY A 251 6.92 2.42 -8.36
N PHE A 252 6.70 2.90 -7.13
CA PHE A 252 7.79 2.99 -6.16
C PHE A 252 7.36 2.98 -4.68
N SER A 253 8.32 2.75 -3.77
CA SER A 253 8.24 2.85 -2.32
C SER A 253 9.42 3.66 -1.80
N ALA A 254 9.26 4.46 -0.75
CA ALA A 254 10.35 5.24 -0.15
C ALA A 254 10.25 5.24 1.39
N GLY A 255 11.39 5.23 2.08
CA GLY A 255 11.50 5.29 3.53
C GLY A 255 12.91 5.65 3.98
N LEU A 256 13.12 5.92 5.27
CA LEU A 256 14.46 6.23 5.79
C LEU A 256 15.37 5.00 5.74
N VAL A 257 16.67 5.21 5.46
CA VAL A 257 17.67 4.14 5.61
C VAL A 257 17.90 3.84 7.10
N ASP A 258 17.95 4.88 7.92
CA ASP A 258 18.09 4.84 9.38
C ASP A 258 17.19 5.92 9.98
N GLU A 259 16.42 5.58 11.03
CA GLU A 259 15.53 6.50 11.73
C GLU A 259 16.28 7.68 12.39
N THR A 260 17.59 7.55 12.61
CA THR A 260 18.44 8.63 13.13
C THR A 260 18.94 9.59 12.05
N ASN A 261 18.91 9.19 10.77
CA ASN A 261 19.38 9.99 9.65
C ASN A 261 18.25 10.30 8.66
N ILE A 262 17.54 11.40 8.92
CA ILE A 262 16.45 11.89 8.05
C ILE A 262 16.91 12.34 6.66
N PHE A 263 18.23 12.46 6.42
CA PHE A 263 18.80 12.90 5.15
C PHE A 263 19.11 11.74 4.19
N GLU A 264 18.88 10.49 4.59
CA GLU A 264 19.10 9.33 3.71
C GLU A 264 17.84 8.48 3.62
N TRP A 265 17.34 8.35 2.39
CA TRP A 265 16.10 7.64 2.09
C TRP A 265 16.39 6.46 1.18
N SER A 266 15.94 5.28 1.57
CA SER A 266 15.85 4.10 0.72
C SER A 266 14.61 4.20 -0.15
N VAL A 267 14.77 4.06 -1.46
CA VAL A 267 13.68 4.11 -2.45
C VAL A 267 13.73 2.83 -3.29
N THR A 268 12.61 2.10 -3.37
CA THR A 268 12.45 0.94 -4.26
C THR A 268 11.56 1.33 -5.42
N ILE A 269 12.06 1.25 -6.64
CA ILE A 269 11.32 1.57 -7.87
C ILE A 269 10.92 0.27 -8.55
N ILE A 270 9.63 0.09 -8.76
CA ILE A 270 9.08 -1.02 -9.53
C ILE A 270 9.13 -0.61 -11.00
N GLY A 271 9.67 -1.50 -11.83
CA GLY A 271 9.75 -1.29 -13.27
C GLY A 271 8.36 -1.03 -13.88
N PRO A 272 8.17 0.08 -14.62
CA PRO A 272 6.85 0.43 -15.15
C PRO A 272 6.34 -0.60 -16.17
N PRO A 273 5.01 -0.81 -16.27
CA PRO A 273 4.43 -1.70 -17.27
C PRO A 273 4.73 -1.21 -18.69
N ASP A 274 4.73 -2.14 -19.65
CA ASP A 274 5.01 -1.88 -21.06
C ASP A 274 6.43 -1.34 -21.33
N THR A 275 7.36 -1.52 -20.38
CA THR A 275 8.78 -1.16 -20.53
C THR A 275 9.68 -2.38 -20.48
N LEU A 276 10.95 -2.22 -20.86
CA LEU A 276 11.95 -3.30 -20.72
C LEU A 276 12.26 -3.63 -19.24
N TYR A 277 11.87 -2.76 -18.32
CA TYR A 277 12.13 -2.87 -16.89
C TYR A 277 10.96 -3.53 -16.13
N GLU A 278 9.83 -3.78 -16.80
CA GLU A 278 8.60 -4.32 -16.21
C GLU A 278 8.86 -5.52 -15.29
N GLY A 279 8.27 -5.49 -14.10
CA GLY A 279 8.39 -6.53 -13.08
C GLY A 279 9.72 -6.53 -12.31
N GLY A 280 10.63 -5.60 -12.58
CA GLY A 280 11.86 -5.40 -11.80
C GLY A 280 11.65 -4.58 -10.52
N PHE A 281 12.53 -4.76 -9.52
CA PHE A 281 12.53 -4.06 -8.24
C PHE A 281 13.88 -3.40 -7.98
N PHE A 282 14.01 -2.12 -8.34
CA PHE A 282 15.29 -1.40 -8.33
C PHE A 282 15.41 -0.52 -7.09
N ASN A 283 16.30 -0.90 -6.17
CA ASN A 283 16.57 -0.13 -4.97
C ASN A 283 17.56 1.00 -5.25
N ALA A 284 17.36 2.13 -4.60
CA ALA A 284 18.17 3.33 -4.68
C ALA A 284 18.25 4.02 -3.31
N ILE A 285 19.30 4.80 -3.10
CA ILE A 285 19.43 5.71 -1.96
C ILE A 285 19.32 7.14 -2.49
N MET A 286 18.44 7.91 -1.86
CA MET A 286 18.29 9.35 -2.05
C MET A 286 18.91 10.07 -0.86
N SER A 287 19.96 10.84 -1.10
CA SER A 287 20.70 11.57 -0.07
C SER A 287 20.44 13.08 -0.21
N PHE A 288 19.96 13.70 0.86
CA PHE A 288 19.61 15.11 0.91
C PHE A 288 20.79 15.94 1.44
N PRO A 289 21.16 17.05 0.79
CA PRO A 289 22.24 17.89 1.28
C PRO A 289 21.79 18.69 2.51
N SER A 290 22.76 19.17 3.31
CA SER A 290 22.48 19.94 4.53
C SER A 290 21.77 21.28 4.27
N ASN A 291 21.82 21.78 3.03
CA ASN A 291 21.16 23.01 2.62
C ASN A 291 19.86 22.76 1.82
N TYR A 292 19.35 21.53 1.82
CA TYR A 292 18.03 21.21 1.27
C TYR A 292 16.93 22.10 1.90
N PRO A 293 15.96 22.62 1.13
CA PRO A 293 15.67 22.36 -0.28
C PRO A 293 16.37 23.28 -1.30
N ASN A 294 17.36 24.09 -0.90
CA ASN A 294 18.03 25.02 -1.82
C ASN A 294 18.91 24.30 -2.87
N SER A 295 19.44 23.14 -2.53
CA SER A 295 20.14 22.25 -3.47
C SER A 295 19.43 20.91 -3.59
N PRO A 296 19.48 20.28 -4.78
CA PRO A 296 18.82 19.01 -5.03
C PRO A 296 19.42 17.88 -4.19
N PRO A 297 18.64 16.85 -3.85
CA PRO A 297 19.20 15.58 -3.39
C PRO A 297 19.96 14.86 -4.50
N THR A 298 20.77 13.88 -4.14
CA THR A 298 21.40 12.95 -5.09
C THR A 298 20.71 11.59 -5.02
N VAL A 299 20.52 10.93 -6.17
CA VAL A 299 19.94 9.58 -6.23
C VAL A 299 20.95 8.60 -6.80
N LYS A 300 21.11 7.44 -6.15
CA LYS A 300 22.01 6.37 -6.57
C LYS A 300 21.34 5.02 -6.45
N PHE A 301 21.21 4.29 -7.55
CA PHE A 301 20.78 2.90 -7.53
C PHE A 301 21.79 2.03 -6.79
N THR A 302 21.28 1.22 -5.86
CA THR A 302 22.03 0.17 -5.16
C THR A 302 21.87 -1.18 -5.89
N SER A 303 20.74 -1.38 -6.57
CA SER A 303 20.54 -2.49 -7.51
C SER A 303 21.30 -2.25 -8.83
N GLU A 304 21.76 -3.32 -9.47
CA GLU A 304 22.34 -3.25 -10.82
C GLU A 304 21.27 -2.83 -11.84
N LEU A 305 21.48 -1.69 -12.52
CA LEU A 305 20.58 -1.16 -13.53
C LEU A 305 21.36 -0.73 -14.77
N TRP A 306 20.97 -1.26 -15.94
CA TRP A 306 21.57 -0.91 -17.23
C TRP A 306 20.70 0.14 -17.93
N HIS A 307 21.10 1.42 -17.91
CA HIS A 307 20.28 2.52 -18.45
C HIS A 307 21.13 3.69 -19.00
N PRO A 308 20.74 4.35 -20.12
CA PRO A 308 21.45 5.51 -20.69
C PRO A 308 21.69 6.69 -19.74
N ASN A 309 20.72 7.03 -18.88
CA ASN A 309 20.82 8.14 -17.92
C ASN A 309 21.24 7.71 -16.50
N VAL A 310 21.86 6.54 -16.35
CA VAL A 310 22.41 6.05 -15.06
C VAL A 310 23.89 5.74 -15.24
N TYR A 311 24.74 6.38 -14.43
CA TYR A 311 26.18 6.17 -14.46
C TYR A 311 26.55 4.72 -14.08
N PRO A 312 27.74 4.22 -14.47
CA PRO A 312 28.21 2.88 -14.08
C PRO A 312 28.29 2.65 -12.56
N ASP A 313 28.39 3.72 -11.77
CA ASP A 313 28.37 3.66 -10.30
C ASP A 313 26.95 3.69 -9.70
N GLY A 314 25.91 3.74 -10.53
CA GLY A 314 24.50 3.76 -10.14
C GLY A 314 23.91 5.16 -9.95
N ARG A 315 24.70 6.25 -10.04
CA ARG A 315 24.15 7.61 -9.90
C ARG A 315 23.20 7.94 -11.05
N VAL A 316 22.08 8.57 -10.71
CA VAL A 316 21.05 9.01 -11.67
C VAL A 316 21.41 10.40 -12.20
N CYS A 317 21.26 10.61 -13.50
CA CYS A 317 21.51 11.88 -14.17
C CYS A 317 20.26 12.33 -14.94
N ILE A 318 19.46 13.21 -14.34
CA ILE A 318 18.26 13.79 -14.93
C ILE A 318 18.17 15.27 -14.54
N SER A 319 17.57 16.09 -15.41
CA SER A 319 17.56 17.55 -15.29
C SER A 319 17.03 18.05 -13.95
N ILE A 320 15.99 17.42 -13.38
CA ILE A 320 15.43 17.78 -12.07
C ILE A 320 16.46 17.70 -10.92
N LEU A 321 17.53 16.92 -11.07
CA LEU A 321 18.61 16.78 -10.08
C LEU A 321 19.79 17.74 -10.32
N HIS A 322 19.73 18.57 -11.37
CA HIS A 322 20.79 19.55 -11.64
C HIS A 322 20.61 20.83 -10.82
N PRO A 323 21.70 21.53 -10.43
CA PRO A 323 21.64 22.74 -9.63
C PRO A 323 20.71 23.83 -10.21
N PRO A 324 20.01 24.60 -9.36
CA PRO A 324 19.10 25.66 -9.81
C PRO A 324 19.81 26.75 -10.61
N GLY A 325 19.06 27.45 -11.47
CA GLY A 325 19.56 28.54 -12.31
C GLY A 325 19.67 28.16 -13.79
N ASP A 326 20.25 29.06 -14.58
CA ASP A 326 20.45 28.83 -16.02
C ASP A 326 21.54 27.78 -16.25
N ASP A 327 21.30 26.86 -17.19
CA ASP A 327 22.30 25.88 -17.59
C ASP A 327 23.50 26.58 -18.26
N PRO A 328 24.73 26.42 -17.74
CA PRO A 328 25.93 27.02 -18.35
C PRO A 328 26.15 26.62 -19.81
N ASN A 329 25.61 25.46 -20.22
CA ASN A 329 25.77 24.94 -21.57
C ASN A 329 24.55 25.21 -22.48
N GLY A 330 23.45 25.74 -21.93
CA GLY A 330 22.24 26.10 -22.66
C GLY A 330 21.41 24.94 -23.20
N TYR A 331 21.60 23.71 -22.70
CA TYR A 331 20.84 22.53 -23.13
C TYR A 331 19.54 22.34 -22.35
N GLU A 332 19.44 22.89 -21.14
CA GLU A 332 18.27 22.75 -20.26
C GLU A 332 17.68 24.10 -19.88
N LEU A 333 16.36 24.18 -19.82
CA LEU A 333 15.67 25.36 -19.30
C LEU A 333 15.80 25.40 -17.78
N ALA A 334 15.90 26.60 -17.20
CA ALA A 334 15.90 26.75 -15.73
C ALA A 334 14.67 26.12 -15.05
N SER A 335 13.55 26.00 -15.78
CA SER A 335 12.32 25.33 -15.32
C SER A 335 12.40 23.80 -15.30
N GLU A 336 13.36 23.19 -16.00
CA GLU A 336 13.60 21.74 -16.04
C GLU A 336 14.60 21.29 -14.97
N ARG A 337 15.25 22.25 -14.31
CA ARG A 337 16.28 22.06 -13.29
C ARG A 337 15.68 22.12 -11.88
N TRP A 338 16.49 21.84 -10.86
CA TRP A 338 16.02 21.82 -9.48
C TRP A 338 15.36 23.13 -9.05
N THR A 339 14.23 23.02 -8.38
CA THR A 339 13.54 24.10 -7.70
C THR A 339 13.08 23.59 -6.32
N PRO A 340 13.07 24.43 -5.26
CA PRO A 340 12.66 24.01 -3.93
C PRO A 340 11.20 23.52 -3.81
N VAL A 341 10.40 23.63 -4.89
CA VAL A 341 9.03 23.13 -4.94
C VAL A 341 8.95 21.63 -5.30
N HIS A 342 10.04 21.03 -5.77
CA HIS A 342 10.08 19.61 -6.07
C HIS A 342 10.08 18.76 -4.80
N THR A 343 9.35 17.66 -4.86
CA THR A 343 9.20 16.68 -3.79
C THR A 343 9.93 15.38 -4.15
N VAL A 344 10.12 14.50 -3.16
CA VAL A 344 10.61 13.13 -3.35
C VAL A 344 9.80 12.42 -4.43
N GLU A 345 8.47 12.56 -4.38
CA GLU A 345 7.57 12.02 -5.39
C GLU A 345 7.96 12.52 -6.78
N SER A 346 8.04 13.84 -7.01
CA SER A 346 8.38 14.40 -8.33
C SER A 346 9.73 13.89 -8.88
N ILE A 347 10.71 13.66 -8.00
CA ILE A 347 12.00 13.08 -8.39
C ILE A 347 11.80 11.63 -8.87
N VAL A 348 11.04 10.83 -8.12
CA VAL A 348 10.81 9.43 -8.49
C VAL A 348 9.93 9.32 -9.74
N LEU A 349 9.00 10.24 -9.96
CA LEU A 349 8.22 10.31 -11.21
C LEU A 349 9.14 10.54 -12.41
N SER A 350 10.12 11.44 -12.27
CA SER A 350 11.11 11.66 -13.32
C SER A 350 11.99 10.43 -13.56
N ILE A 351 12.30 9.64 -12.51
CA ILE A 351 13.02 8.37 -12.65
C ILE A 351 12.17 7.31 -13.37
N ILE A 352 10.89 7.21 -13.03
CA ILE A 352 9.95 6.31 -13.72
C ILE A 352 9.80 6.72 -15.19
N SER A 353 9.72 8.02 -15.46
CA SER A 353 9.64 8.57 -16.82
C SER A 353 10.88 8.24 -17.64
N MET A 354 12.10 8.36 -17.09
CA MET A 354 13.32 7.98 -17.82
C MET A 354 13.39 6.48 -18.10
N LEU A 355 12.90 5.62 -17.18
CA LEU A 355 12.86 4.16 -17.42
C LEU A 355 11.97 3.79 -18.61
N SER A 356 10.85 4.50 -18.78
CA SER A 356 9.94 4.33 -19.92
C SER A 356 10.51 4.91 -21.22
N SER A 357 11.17 6.07 -21.13
CA SER A 357 11.71 6.82 -22.26
C SER A 357 13.15 7.26 -22.01
N PRO A 358 14.14 6.36 -22.21
CA PRO A 358 15.55 6.69 -22.05
C PRO A 358 15.99 7.84 -22.97
N ASN A 359 16.70 8.82 -22.41
CA ASN A 359 17.28 9.93 -23.17
C ASN A 359 18.71 9.56 -23.62
N ASP A 360 18.89 9.38 -24.93
CA ASP A 360 20.16 9.03 -25.56
C ASP A 360 20.88 10.23 -26.22
N GLU A 361 20.33 11.44 -26.13
CA GLU A 361 20.94 12.68 -26.62
C GLU A 361 21.95 13.25 -25.62
N SER A 362 21.67 13.11 -24.31
CA SER A 362 22.58 13.47 -23.22
C SER A 362 22.74 12.32 -22.21
N PRO A 363 23.43 11.22 -22.60
CA PRO A 363 23.52 10.04 -21.76
C PRO A 363 24.63 10.13 -20.71
N ALA A 364 24.32 9.68 -19.49
CA ALA A 364 25.32 9.43 -18.45
C ALA A 364 26.14 8.15 -18.71
N ASN A 365 25.57 7.21 -19.47
CA ASN A 365 26.19 5.96 -19.89
C ASN A 365 26.14 5.85 -21.42
N VAL A 366 27.24 6.24 -22.05
CA VAL A 366 27.41 6.27 -23.51
C VAL A 366 27.27 4.88 -24.13
N GLU A 367 27.72 3.82 -23.45
CA GLU A 367 27.61 2.45 -23.96
C GLU A 367 26.16 1.98 -24.00
N ALA A 368 25.42 2.23 -22.91
CA ALA A 368 23.99 1.92 -22.84
C ALA A 368 23.19 2.70 -23.89
N ALA A 369 23.52 3.99 -24.12
CA ALA A 369 22.89 4.81 -25.15
C ALA A 369 23.18 4.31 -26.57
N LYS A 370 24.43 3.93 -26.86
CA LYS A 370 24.79 3.35 -28.16
C LYS A 370 24.08 2.01 -28.40
N GLU A 371 23.98 1.16 -27.38
CA GLU A 371 23.21 -0.09 -27.48
C GLU A 371 21.71 0.14 -27.63
N TRP A 372 21.16 1.13 -26.94
CA TRP A 372 19.77 1.53 -27.08
C TRP A 372 19.42 1.94 -28.51
N ARG A 373 20.33 2.69 -29.17
CA ARG A 373 20.17 3.21 -30.54
C ARG A 373 20.47 2.16 -31.62
N ASP A 374 21.61 1.49 -31.52
CA ASP A 374 22.15 0.68 -32.62
C ASP A 374 21.92 -0.84 -32.42
N ARG A 375 21.74 -1.31 -31.18
CA ARG A 375 21.73 -2.75 -30.82
C ARG A 375 20.66 -3.09 -29.79
N ARG A 376 19.40 -2.83 -30.15
CA ARG A 376 18.24 -2.94 -29.24
C ARG A 376 18.09 -4.31 -28.57
N GLU A 377 18.39 -5.40 -29.27
CA GLU A 377 18.30 -6.76 -28.73
C GLU A 377 19.34 -7.05 -27.64
N ASP A 378 20.56 -6.54 -27.80
CA ASP A 378 21.61 -6.69 -26.78
C ASP A 378 21.29 -5.86 -25.54
N PHE A 379 20.75 -4.65 -25.74
CA PHE A 379 20.24 -3.80 -24.68
C PHE A 379 19.15 -4.54 -23.88
N LYS A 380 18.15 -5.10 -24.58
CA LYS A 380 17.05 -5.87 -23.98
C LYS A 380 17.56 -7.03 -23.15
N LYS A 381 18.51 -7.83 -23.65
CA LYS A 381 19.09 -8.96 -22.90
C LYS A 381 19.76 -8.51 -21.59
N LYS A 382 20.51 -7.41 -21.60
CA LYS A 382 21.16 -6.87 -20.40
C LYS A 382 20.13 -6.35 -19.40
N VAL A 383 19.12 -5.62 -19.85
CA VAL A 383 18.03 -5.13 -18.98
C VAL A 383 17.25 -6.31 -18.37
N SER A 384 16.88 -7.33 -19.15
CA SER A 384 16.19 -8.51 -18.62
C SER A 384 17.03 -9.26 -17.56
N ARG A 385 18.36 -9.25 -17.68
CA ARG A 385 19.25 -9.79 -16.64
C ARG A 385 19.21 -8.94 -15.37
N CYS A 386 19.19 -7.61 -15.48
CA CYS A 386 19.02 -6.70 -14.35
C CYS A 386 17.66 -6.93 -13.66
N VAL A 387 16.57 -7.02 -14.44
CA VAL A 387 15.21 -7.33 -13.92
C VAL A 387 15.21 -8.63 -13.14
N ARG A 388 15.73 -9.73 -13.71
CA ARG A 388 15.79 -11.03 -13.01
C ARG A 388 16.60 -10.95 -11.71
N LYS A 389 17.78 -10.34 -11.74
CA LYS A 389 18.61 -10.17 -10.53
C LYS A 389 17.89 -9.35 -9.46
N SER A 390 17.16 -8.32 -9.87
CA SER A 390 16.41 -7.46 -8.95
C SER A 390 15.32 -8.22 -8.18
N GLN A 391 14.75 -9.26 -8.80
CA GLN A 391 13.76 -10.14 -8.17
C GLN A 391 14.39 -11.15 -7.21
N GLU A 392 15.65 -11.52 -7.41
CA GLU A 392 16.40 -12.46 -6.55
C GLU A 392 16.91 -11.80 -5.25
N MET A 393 16.89 -10.46 -5.17
CA MET A 393 17.32 -9.67 -4.00
C MET A 393 16.18 -9.26 -3.07
N LEU A 394 14.94 -9.71 -3.36
CA LEU A 394 13.78 -9.64 -2.47
C LEU A 394 13.77 -10.82 -1.49
#